data_AF-A0A8I0VLU2-F1
#
_entry.id   AF-A0A8I0VLU2-F1
#
_cell.length_a   1.000
_cell.length_b   1.000
_cell.length_c   1.000
_cell.angle_alpha   90.00
_cell.angle_beta   90.00
_cell.angle_gamma   90.00
#
_symmetry.space_group_name_H-M   'P 1'
#
loop_
_entity.id
_entity.type
_entity.pdbx_description
1 polymer ?
#
loop_
_entity_poly.entity_id
_entity_poly.type
_entity_poly.pdbx_seq_one_letter_code
_entity_poly.pdbx_strand_id
1 'polypeptide(L)' 'MRCLLTPGQEADISQAHALIDGMDADMVIADKGYDANHFIEAIETKGAQPVIPPRSNRINPRE' A
#
# COMPACT_ATOMS: atom_id res chain seq x y z
N MET A 1 3.75 -5.46 15.51
CA MET A 1 4.37 -6.06 14.31
C MET A 1 3.40 -7.05 13.67
N ARG A 2 2.59 -6.66 12.69
CA ARG A 2 1.61 -7.57 12.08
C ARG A 2 2.26 -8.31 10.89
N CYS A 3 2.05 -9.63 10.79
CA CYS A 3 2.51 -10.44 9.66
C CYS A 3 1.34 -11.29 9.18
N LEU A 4 1.05 -11.24 7.88
CA LEU A 4 0.01 -12.03 7.22
C LEU A 4 0.71 -12.97 6.24
N LEU A 5 0.42 -14.27 6.35
CA LEU A 5 0.96 -15.29 5.46
C LEU A 5 -0.06 -15.59 4.36
N THR A 6 0.36 -15.42 3.12
CA THR A 6 -0.41 -15.73 1.92
C THR A 6 0.22 -16.91 1.17
N PRO A 7 -0.56 -17.66 0.39
CA PRO A 7 0.01 -18.66 -0.50
C PRO A 7 0.85 -17.98 -1.59
N GLY A 8 1.94 -18.62 -2.04
CA GLY A 8 3.00 -17.96 -2.83
C GLY A 8 2.58 -17.38 -4.19
N GLN A 9 1.42 -17.75 -4.72
CA GLN A 9 0.85 -17.17 -5.95
C GLN A 9 0.02 -15.90 -5.71
N GLU A 10 -0.32 -15.58 -4.46
CA GLU A 10 -1.12 -14.41 -4.11
C GLU A 10 -0.23 -13.17 -4.00
N ALA A 11 -0.61 -12.10 -4.70
CA ALA A 11 0.11 -10.85 -4.64
C ALA A 11 -0.08 -10.17 -3.28
N ASP A 12 1.01 -9.66 -2.70
CA ASP A 12 1.00 -9.05 -1.37
C ASP A 12 0.03 -7.86 -1.24
N ILE A 13 -0.24 -7.17 -2.35
CA ILE A 13 -1.17 -6.05 -2.41
C ILE A 13 -2.59 -6.41 -1.96
N SER A 14 -3.00 -7.67 -2.11
CA SER A 14 -4.30 -8.17 -1.66
C SER A 14 -4.49 -8.05 -0.15
N GLN A 15 -3.40 -8.16 0.62
CA GLN A 15 -3.42 -8.08 2.08
C GLN A 15 -3.07 -6.68 2.61
N ALA A 16 -2.65 -5.77 1.74
CA ALA A 16 -2.17 -4.45 2.12
C ALA A 16 -3.19 -3.66 2.97
N HIS A 17 -4.48 -3.77 2.64
CA HIS A 17 -5.57 -3.15 3.40
C HIS A 17 -5.67 -3.71 4.82
N ALA A 18 -5.58 -5.02 4.96
CA ALA A 18 -5.60 -5.68 6.26
C ALA A 18 -4.36 -5.38 7.09
N LEU A 19 -3.22 -5.08 6.46
CA LEU A 19 -2.00 -4.68 7.15
C LEU A 19 -2.12 -3.29 7.79
N ILE A 20 -2.71 -2.33 7.08
CA ILE A 20 -2.91 -0.96 7.59
C ILE A 20 -4.18 -0.84 8.45
N ASP A 21 -4.97 -1.90 8.59
CA ASP A 21 -6.21 -1.88 9.36
C ASP A 21 -6.00 -1.73 10.86
N GLY A 22 -6.68 -0.74 11.46
CA GLY A 22 -6.54 -0.37 12.87
C GLY A 22 -5.19 0.26 13.28
N MET A 23 -4.34 0.60 12.31
CA MET A 23 -3.09 1.32 12.58
C MET A 23 -3.27 2.82 12.36
N ASP A 24 -2.87 3.60 13.34
CA ASP A 24 -2.74 5.05 13.25
C ASP A 24 -1.29 5.35 12.84
N ALA A 25 -1.11 5.94 11.66
CA ALA A 25 0.20 6.22 11.10
C ALA A 25 0.15 7.51 10.29
N ASP A 26 1.12 8.40 10.50
CA ASP A 26 1.23 9.63 9.69
C ASP A 26 1.76 9.36 8.28
N MET A 27 2.55 8.29 8.10
CA MET A 27 3.18 7.92 6.84
C MET A 27 3.21 6.41 6.66
N VAL A 28 2.89 5.94 5.46
CA VAL A 28 2.98 4.53 5.07
C VAL A 28 4.04 4.37 3.99
N ILE A 29 5.15 3.73 4.37
CA ILE A 29 6.24 3.39 3.45
C ILE A 29 6.02 1.96 2.97
N ALA A 30 5.96 1.77 1.65
CA ALA A 30 5.83 0.44 1.06
C ALA A 30 6.64 0.33 -0.23
N ASP A 31 6.90 -0.91 -0.64
CA ASP A 31 7.62 -1.20 -1.88
C ASP A 31 6.78 -0.86 -3.13
N LYS A 32 7.44 -0.72 -4.28
CA LYS A 32 6.83 -0.57 -5.61
C LYS A 32 5.75 -1.63 -5.92
N GLY A 33 5.87 -2.82 -5.33
CA GLY A 33 4.84 -3.86 -5.36
C GLY A 33 3.46 -3.37 -4.87
N TYR A 34 3.43 -2.37 -3.99
CA TYR A 34 2.23 -1.81 -3.37
C TYR A 34 1.71 -0.53 -4.04
N ASP A 35 2.30 -0.11 -5.17
CA ASP A 35 1.81 1.02 -5.95
C ASP A 35 0.50 0.66 -6.66
N ALA A 36 -0.59 0.67 -5.92
CA ALA A 36 -1.94 0.46 -6.42
C ALA A 36 -2.85 1.59 -5.94
N ASN A 37 -3.64 2.16 -6.86
CA ASN A 37 -4.48 3.33 -6.57
C ASN A 37 -5.40 3.08 -5.37
N HIS A 38 -6.10 1.94 -5.36
CA HIS A 38 -6.98 1.57 -4.24
C HIS A 38 -6.27 1.53 -2.87
N PHE A 39 -4.99 1.14 -2.82
CA PHE A 39 -4.23 1.12 -1.57
C PHE A 39 -3.75 2.50 -1.15
N ILE A 40 -3.33 3.32 -2.10
CA ILE A 40 -2.97 4.73 -1.89
C ILE A 40 -4.18 5.50 -1.34
N GLU A 41 -5.33 5.36 -1.97
CA GLU A 41 -6.59 5.98 -1.53
C GLU A 41 -6.98 5.54 -0.11
N ALA A 42 -6.74 4.27 0.25
CA ALA A 42 -6.98 3.77 1.60
C ALA A 42 -6.03 4.37 2.64
N ILE A 43 -4.76 4.60 2.28
CA ILE A 43 -3.78 5.27 3.13
C ILE A 43 -4.19 6.73 3.34
N GLU A 44 -4.54 7.45 2.27
CA GLU A 44 -4.98 8.85 2.32
C GLU A 44 -6.29 9.02 3.11
N THR A 45 -7.25 8.09 2.94
CA THR A 45 -8.51 8.09 3.69
C THR A 45 -8.28 7.93 5.20
N LYS A 46 -7.20 7.25 5.59
CA LYS A 46 -6.78 7.13 6.99
C LYS A 46 -6.00 8.36 7.49
N GLY A 47 -5.80 9.37 6.66
CA GLY A 47 -5.04 10.58 7.00
C GLY A 47 -3.53 10.38 6.96
N ALA A 48 -3.06 9.29 6.37
CA ALA A 48 -1.65 8.96 6.25
C ALA A 48 -1.08 9.36 4.89
N GLN A 49 0.21 9.68 4.81
CA GLN A 49 0.88 9.98 3.56
C GLN A 49 1.50 8.70 2.93
N PRO A 50 1.12 8.33 1.69
CA PRO A 50 1.67 7.16 1.00
C PRO A 50 3.06 7.48 0.41
N VAL A 51 4.11 6.93 1.02
CA VAL A 51 5.51 7.03 0.55
C VAL A 51 5.88 5.74 -0.17
N ILE A 52 5.35 5.60 -1.39
CA ILE A 52 5.55 4.40 -2.23
C ILE A 52 6.26 4.83 -3.52
N PRO A 53 7.30 4.13 -4.00
CA PRO A 53 7.91 4.46 -5.29
C PRO A 53 6.96 4.06 -6.45
N PRO A 54 6.83 4.89 -7.51
CA PRO A 54 5.93 4.60 -8.64
C PRO A 54 6.34 3.35 -9.41
N ARG A 55 5.34 2.59 -9.88
CA ARG A 55 5.58 1.51 -10.85
C ARG A 55 6.06 2.08 -12.18
N SER A 56 6.98 1.39 -12.87
CA SER A 56 7.50 1.83 -14.17
C SER A 56 6.44 1.85 -15.28
N ASN A 57 5.29 1.21 -15.06
CA ASN A 57 4.14 1.18 -15.98
C ASN A 57 2.98 2.07 -15.49
N ARG A 58 3.25 3.06 -14.62
CA ARG A 58 2.22 3.97 -14.13
C ARG A 58 1.90 4.99 -15.23
N ILE A 59 0.67 4.92 -15.75
CA ILE A 59 0.21 5.78 -16.86
C ILE A 59 0.08 7.25 -16.39
N ASN A 60 -0.23 7.47 -15.11
CA ASN A 60 -0.25 8.79 -14.49
C ASN A 60 0.76 8.85 -13.33
N PRO A 61 1.89 9.56 -13.51
CA PRO A 61 2.79 9.85 -12.40
C PRO A 61 2.08 10.70 -11.36
N ARG A 62 2.38 10.43 -10.09
CA ARG A 62 2.03 11.27 -8.95
C ARG A 62 2.95 12.50 -8.97
N GLU A 63 2.37 13.69 -8.85
CA GLU A 63 3.10 14.97 -8.79
C GLU A 63 3.88 15.11 -7.48
#